data_AF-A0A316X8F4-F1
#
_entry.id   AF-A0A316X8F4-F1
#
_cell.length_a   1.000
_cell.length_b   1.000
_cell.length_c   1.000
_cell.angle_alpha   90.00
_cell.angle_beta   90.00
_cell.angle_gamma   90.00
#
_symmetry.space_group_name_H-M   'P 1'
#
loop_
_entity.id
_entity.type
_entity.pdbx_description
1 polymer ?
#
loop_
_entity_poly.entity_id
_entity_poly.type
_entity_poly.pdbx_seq_one_letter_code
_entity_poly.pdbx_strand_id
1 'polypeptide(L)'
;MRSEKNSGTAFPNTEILSPIKELLISYSPEELEDMLFHLFEDANLSEGDLNRDEKIMRHDFHLACRSILRNLSKDPESLSAIKNL
;
A
#
# COMPACT_ATOMS: atom_id res chain seq x y z
N MET A 1 12.23 -3.50 -39.54
CA MET A 1 11.13 -4.20 -38.86
C MET A 1 11.42 -4.13 -37.36
N ARG A 2 10.65 -3.33 -36.62
CA ARG A 2 10.70 -3.33 -35.15
C ARG A 2 9.74 -4.41 -34.67
N SER A 3 10.29 -5.43 -34.03
CA SER A 3 9.52 -6.31 -33.16
C SER A 3 10.14 -6.15 -31.79
N GLU A 4 9.56 -5.24 -31.02
CA GLU A 4 9.85 -5.04 -29.61
C GLU A 4 9.40 -6.31 -28.87
N LYS A 5 10.38 -7.05 -28.37
CA LYS A 5 10.16 -8.19 -27.49
C LYS A 5 9.73 -7.64 -26.13
N ASN A 6 8.57 -8.11 -25.68
CA ASN A 6 8.10 -8.15 -24.30
C ASN A 6 9.22 -8.01 -23.26
N SER A 7 9.20 -6.91 -22.52
CA SER A 7 9.80 -6.84 -21.19
C SER A 7 8.70 -6.48 -20.19
N GLY A 8 7.70 -7.36 -20.08
CA GLY A 8 6.87 -7.41 -18.88
C GLY A 8 7.80 -7.69 -17.71
N THR A 9 8.04 -6.68 -16.88
CA THR A 9 8.71 -6.86 -15.61
C THR A 9 7.81 -7.71 -14.74
N ALA A 10 7.99 -9.03 -14.81
CA ALA A 10 7.40 -9.95 -13.85
C ALA A 10 7.87 -9.51 -12.46
N PHE A 11 6.94 -9.14 -11.60
CA PHE A 11 7.25 -8.77 -10.22
C PHE A 11 7.87 -10.00 -9.53
N PRO A 12 9.14 -9.95 -9.10
CA PRO A 12 9.88 -11.17 -8.75
C PRO A 12 9.59 -11.71 -7.34
N ASN A 13 8.45 -11.38 -6.72
CA ASN A 13 8.07 -11.93 -5.42
C ASN A 13 6.54 -12.00 -5.27
N THR A 14 5.96 -13.11 -5.73
CA THR A 14 4.53 -13.43 -5.58
C THR A 14 4.08 -13.53 -4.11
N GLU A 15 4.99 -13.91 -3.20
CA GLU A 15 4.68 -14.05 -1.76
C GLU A 15 4.42 -12.70 -1.05
N ILE A 16 5.10 -11.62 -1.47
CA ILE A 16 4.90 -10.27 -0.91
C ILE A 16 3.68 -9.60 -1.52
N LEU A 17 3.36 -9.95 -2.77
CA LEU A 17 2.23 -9.37 -3.49
C LEU A 17 0.90 -9.96 -3.06
N SER A 18 0.85 -11.23 -2.61
CA SER A 18 -0.40 -11.89 -2.22
C SER A 18 -1.17 -11.13 -1.13
N PRO A 19 -0.57 -10.73 0.00
CA PRO A 19 -1.30 -10.04 1.06
C PRO A 19 -1.80 -8.66 0.63
N ILE A 20 -0.99 -7.93 -0.13
CA ILE A 20 -1.36 -6.60 -0.65
C ILE A 20 -2.52 -6.74 -1.64
N LYS A 21 -2.47 -7.76 -2.50
CA LYS A 21 -3.53 -8.07 -3.46
C LYS A 21 -4.82 -8.45 -2.75
N GLU A 22 -4.78 -9.32 -1.76
CA GLU A 22 -5.94 -9.72 -0.96
C GLU A 22 -6.62 -8.53 -0.28
N LEU A 23 -5.82 -7.62 0.30
CA LEU A 23 -6.31 -6.37 0.87
C LEU A 23 -6.98 -5.49 -0.19
N LEU A 24 -6.34 -5.28 -1.33
CA LEU A 24 -6.87 -4.44 -2.41
C LEU A 24 -8.10 -5.06 -3.11
N ILE A 25 -8.26 -6.38 -3.11
CA ILE A 25 -9.49 -7.04 -3.58
C ILE A 25 -10.64 -6.77 -2.61
N SER A 26 -10.36 -6.87 -1.31
CA SER A 26 -11.37 -6.81 -0.24
C SER A 26 -11.82 -5.39 0.08
N TYR A 27 -10.94 -4.41 -0.15
CA TYR A 27 -11.15 -3.01 0.22
C TYR A 27 -10.71 -2.08 -0.90
N SER A 28 -11.41 -0.96 -1.05
CA SER A 28 -10.95 0.18 -1.84
C SER A 28 -9.71 0.83 -1.21
N PRO A 29 -8.87 1.52 -2.00
CA PRO A 29 -7.74 2.26 -1.44
C PRO A 29 -8.13 3.28 -0.38
N GLU A 30 -9.30 3.90 -0.52
CA GLU A 30 -9.87 4.84 0.45
C GLU A 30 -10.24 4.16 1.78
N GLU A 31 -10.88 2.98 1.73
CA GLU A 31 -11.19 2.19 2.93
C GLU A 31 -9.91 1.74 3.65
N LEU A 32 -8.88 1.35 2.90
CA LEU A 32 -7.57 1.03 3.48
C LEU A 32 -6.88 2.27 4.10
N GLU A 33 -7.02 3.45 3.48
CA GLU A 33 -6.51 4.71 4.04
C GLU A 33 -7.17 5.01 5.40
N ASP A 34 -8.50 4.82 5.49
CA ASP A 34 -9.28 5.04 6.71
C ASP A 34 -8.93 4.01 7.81
N MET A 35 -8.81 2.72 7.45
CA MET A 35 -8.39 1.67 8.38
C MET A 35 -6.98 1.92 8.94
N LEU A 36 -6.04 2.32 8.09
CA LEU A 36 -4.69 2.67 8.52
C LEU A 36 -4.73 3.88 9.44
N PHE A 37 -5.48 4.93 9.09
CA PHE A 37 -5.63 6.11 9.95
C PHE A 37 -6.10 5.73 11.35
N HIS A 38 -7.17 4.92 11.46
CA HIS A 38 -7.65 4.45 12.76
C HIS A 38 -6.63 3.60 13.51
N LEU A 39 -5.93 2.68 12.84
CA LEU A 39 -4.88 1.87 13.46
C LEU A 39 -3.73 2.73 14.02
N PHE A 40 -3.36 3.79 13.31
CA PHE A 40 -2.32 4.71 13.76
C PHE A 40 -2.81 5.62 14.89
N GLU A 41 -4.03 6.17 14.79
CA GLU A 41 -4.60 7.02 15.84
C GLU A 41 -4.86 6.24 17.15
N ASP A 42 -5.47 5.06 17.08
CA ASP A 42 -5.72 4.22 18.27
C ASP A 42 -4.43 3.86 18.99
N ALA A 43 -3.39 3.57 18.21
CA ALA A 43 -2.11 3.22 18.78
C ALA A 43 -1.29 4.45 19.20
N ASN A 44 -1.55 5.64 18.64
CA ASN A 44 -1.03 6.92 19.13
C ASN A 44 -1.68 7.28 20.48
N LEU A 45 -2.97 7.00 20.65
CA LEU A 45 -3.70 7.17 21.91
C LEU A 45 -3.22 6.19 23.00
N SER A 46 -2.70 5.03 22.59
CA SER A 46 -2.08 4.03 23.46
C SER A 46 -0.58 4.30 23.76
N GLU A 47 -0.01 5.43 23.34
CA GLU A 47 1.44 5.71 23.45
C GLU A 47 1.93 5.94 24.88
N GLY A 48 2.16 4.84 25.60
CA GLY A 48 3.09 4.78 26.72
C GLY A 48 4.52 4.40 26.32
N ASP A 49 4.69 3.62 25.24
CA ASP A 49 5.88 2.79 25.07
C ASP A 49 6.79 3.11 23.86
N LEU A 50 6.38 3.97 22.93
CA LEU A 50 7.21 4.30 21.75
C LEU A 50 8.21 5.42 22.04
N ASN A 51 9.46 5.19 21.67
CA ASN A 51 10.50 6.22 21.69
C ASN A 51 10.34 7.19 20.49
N ARG A 52 11.09 8.30 20.52
CA ARG A 52 10.98 9.37 19.52
C ARG A 52 11.20 8.88 18.08
N ASP A 53 12.18 8.01 17.88
CA ASP A 53 12.53 7.55 16.53
C ASP A 53 11.47 6.60 15.99
N GLU A 54 10.89 5.76 16.84
CA GLU A 54 9.77 4.89 16.49
C GLU A 54 8.54 5.71 16.09
N LYS A 55 8.23 6.81 16.80
CA LYS A 55 7.15 7.73 16.42
C LYS A 55 7.38 8.36 15.04
N ILE A 56 8.62 8.75 14.74
CA ILE A 56 8.98 9.34 13.44
C ILE A 56 8.84 8.28 12.34
N MET A 57 9.45 7.10 12.51
CA MET A 57 9.34 6.01 11.53
C MET A 57 7.89 5.63 11.25
N ARG A 58 7.07 5.60 12.30
CA ARG A 58 5.63 5.32 12.20
C ARG A 58 4.90 6.37 11.38
N HIS A 59 5.17 7.65 11.64
CA HIS A 59 4.59 8.76 10.90
C HIS A 59 4.97 8.72 9.42
N ASP A 60 6.26 8.51 9.12
CA ASP A 60 6.75 8.42 7.75
C ASP A 60 6.13 7.24 7.00
N PHE A 61 5.98 6.09 7.68
CA PHE A 61 5.31 4.92 7.13
C PHE A 61 3.83 5.19 6.82
N HIS A 62 3.10 5.83 7.73
CA HIS A 62 1.71 6.25 7.48
C HIS A 62 1.62 7.14 6.21
N LEU A 63 2.49 8.15 6.09
CA LEU A 63 2.50 9.04 4.94
C LEU A 63 2.81 8.30 3.63
N ALA A 64 3.74 7.34 3.66
CA ALA A 64 4.07 6.52 2.50
C ALA A 64 2.88 5.65 2.06
N CYS A 65 2.22 4.95 2.99
CA CYS A 65 1.04 4.14 2.68
C CYS A 65 -0.08 5.00 2.08
N ARG A 66 -0.37 6.15 2.68
CA ARG A 66 -1.37 7.10 2.19
C ARG A 66 -1.07 7.58 0.78
N SER A 67 0.20 7.89 0.49
CA SER A 67 0.63 8.30 -0.86
C SER A 67 0.40 7.18 -1.89
N ILE A 68 0.76 5.94 -1.56
CA ILE A 68 0.56 4.78 -2.45
C ILE A 68 -0.93 4.58 -2.74
N LEU A 69 -1.76 4.52 -1.70
CA LEU A 69 -3.20 4.26 -1.83
C LEU A 69 -3.90 5.35 -2.67
N ARG A 70 -3.54 6.62 -2.47
CA ARG A 70 -4.08 7.74 -3.26
C ARG A 70 -3.63 7.74 -4.72
N ASN A 71 -2.42 7.26 -5.00
CA ASN A 71 -1.98 7.11 -6.38
C ASN A 71 -2.70 5.93 -7.06
N LEU A 72 -2.92 4.84 -6.32
CA LEU A 72 -3.71 3.70 -6.81
C LEU A 72 -5.18 4.06 -7.08
N SER A 73 -5.81 4.89 -6.24
CA SER A 73 -7.19 5.32 -6.51
C SER A 73 -7.32 6.25 -7.72
N LYS A 74 -6.26 7.00 -8.04
CA LYS A 74 -6.19 7.86 -9.22
C LYS A 74 -5.83 7.12 -10.51
N ASP A 75 -5.37 5.88 -10.40
CA ASP A 75 -4.98 5.03 -11.53
C ASP A 75 -5.70 3.68 -11.49
N PRO A 76 -6.96 3.63 -11.97
CA PRO A 76 -7.77 2.40 -11.99
C PRO A 76 -7.15 1.29 -12.85
N GLU A 77 -6.34 1.62 -13.85
CA GLU A 77 -5.68 0.63 -14.71
C GLU A 77 -4.59 -0.10 -13.94
N SER A 78 -3.72 0.65 -13.24
CA SER A 78 -2.71 0.06 -12.34
C SER A 78 -3.34 -0.73 -11.20
N LEU A 79 -4.42 -0.22 -10.60
CA LEU A 79 -5.15 -0.94 -9.56
C LEU A 79 -5.74 -2.26 -10.10
N SER A 80 -6.34 -2.23 -11.29
CA SER A 80 -6.86 -3.42 -11.96
C SER A 80 -5.73 -4.41 -12.29
N ALA A 81 -4.58 -3.93 -12.77
CA ALA A 81 -3.42 -4.77 -13.04
C ALA A 81 -2.97 -5.50 -11.77
N ILE A 82 -2.84 -4.80 -10.64
CA ILE A 82 -2.45 -5.41 -9.35
C ILE A 82 -3.47 -6.45 -8.88
N LYS A 83 -4.78 -6.16 -8.99
CA LYS A 83 -5.85 -7.10 -8.61
C LYS A 83 -5.89 -8.36 -9.48
N ASN A 84 -5.42 -8.27 -10.72
CA ASN A 84 -5.47 -9.34 -11.72
C ASN A 84 -4.12 -10.05 -11.97
N LEU A 85 -3.05 -9.68 -11.24
CA LEU A 85 -1.77 -10.40 -11.22
C LEU A 85 -1.94 -11.86 -10.77
#